data_AF-A0A1X1IUZ5-F1
#
_entry.id   AF-A0A1X1IUZ5-F1
#
_cell.length_a   1.000
_cell.length_b   1.000
_cell.length_c   1.000
_cell.angle_alpha   90.00
_cell.angle_beta   90.00
_cell.angle_gamma   90.00
#
_symmetry.space_group_name_H-M   'P 1'
#
loop_
_entity.id
_entity.type
_entity.pdbx_description
1 polymer ?
#
loop_
_entity_poly.entity_id
_entity_poly.type
_entity_poly.pdbx_seq_one_letter_code
_entity_poly.pdbx_strand_id
1 'polypeptide(L)'
;MEQDIFGFEFPSFYHQFLLEWDEVDPYEIGDSGICLYAKEDLLERNKTYQIEVDEPDFFMIGQEGDLAYFIKKNADDCIYENDLGALGSLEMQKVAATVYDFIDKVLEERL
;
A
#
# COMPACT_ATOMS: atom_id res chain seq x y z
N MET A 1 6.45 -17.43 -8.89
CA MET A 1 7.04 -16.56 -7.83
C MET A 1 6.30 -15.23 -7.97
N GLU A 2 5.87 -14.51 -6.91
CA GLU A 2 4.94 -13.36 -7.07
C GLU A 2 5.35 -12.28 -8.08
N GLN A 3 6.63 -12.21 -8.42
CA GLN A 3 7.18 -11.43 -9.54
C GLN A 3 6.42 -11.62 -10.86
N ASP A 4 5.90 -12.83 -11.12
CA ASP A 4 5.27 -13.19 -12.40
C ASP A 4 3.91 -12.49 -12.61
N ILE A 5 3.25 -12.02 -11.54
CA ILE A 5 1.90 -11.42 -11.61
C ILE A 5 1.97 -9.90 -11.62
N PHE A 6 2.82 -9.32 -10.77
CA PHE A 6 2.91 -7.86 -10.59
C PHE A 6 4.04 -7.22 -11.40
N GLY A 7 5.01 -8.00 -11.90
CA GLY A 7 6.14 -7.49 -12.67
C GLY A 7 7.25 -6.84 -11.83
N PHE A 8 7.20 -6.97 -10.50
CA PHE A 8 8.23 -6.50 -9.58
C PHE A 8 8.25 -7.33 -8.29
N GLU A 9 9.28 -7.15 -7.45
CA GLU A 9 9.36 -7.74 -6.11
C GLU A 9 8.75 -6.80 -5.06
N PHE A 10 7.79 -7.33 -4.30
CA PHE A 10 7.30 -6.65 -3.12
C PHE A 10 8.43 -6.43 -2.09
N PRO A 11 8.40 -5.33 -1.32
CA PRO A 11 9.26 -5.19 -0.16
C PRO A 11 9.09 -6.38 0.80
N SER A 12 10.16 -6.74 1.50
CA SER A 12 10.25 -7.97 2.29
C SER A 12 9.16 -8.05 3.36
N PHE A 13 8.95 -6.96 4.12
CA PHE A 13 7.96 -6.95 5.19
C PHE A 13 6.53 -6.86 4.68
N TYR A 14 6.30 -6.14 3.57
CA TYR A 14 4.98 -6.10 2.95
C TYR A 14 4.59 -7.46 2.36
N HIS A 15 5.55 -8.13 1.71
CA HIS A 15 5.35 -9.49 1.21
C HIS A 15 5.03 -10.47 2.35
N GLN A 16 5.79 -10.39 3.46
CA GLN A 16 5.52 -11.20 4.64
C GLN A 16 4.11 -10.95 5.20
N PHE A 17 3.69 -9.68 5.29
CA PHE A 17 2.34 -9.31 5.73
C PHE A 17 1.25 -9.96 4.87
N LEU A 18 1.40 -9.95 3.53
CA LEU A 18 0.44 -10.59 2.63
C LEU A 18 0.35 -12.11 2.86
N LEU A 19 1.47 -12.77 3.20
CA LEU A 19 1.50 -14.20 3.49
C LEU A 19 0.89 -14.54 4.87
N GLU A 20 1.00 -13.64 5.83
CA GLU A 20 0.43 -13.81 7.17
C GLU A 20 -1.08 -13.57 7.17
N TRP A 21 -1.55 -12.60 6.39
CA TRP A 21 -2.97 -12.29 6.25
C TRP A 21 -3.70 -13.33 5.40
N ASP A 22 -3.24 -13.62 4.17
CA ASP A 22 -3.81 -14.60 3.19
C ASP A 22 -5.37 -14.71 3.13
N GLU A 23 -6.08 -13.65 3.52
CA GLU A 23 -7.54 -13.54 3.41
C GLU A 23 -7.94 -12.81 2.12
N VAL A 24 -9.15 -13.09 1.64
CA VAL A 24 -9.73 -12.43 0.46
C VAL A 24 -10.29 -11.04 0.81
N ASP A 25 -10.63 -10.83 2.07
CA ASP A 25 -11.15 -9.56 2.54
C ASP A 25 -10.03 -8.54 2.77
N PRO A 26 -10.28 -7.24 2.54
CA PRO A 26 -9.33 -6.20 2.89
C PRO A 26 -9.01 -6.17 4.38
N TYR A 27 -7.78 -5.78 4.71
CA TYR A 27 -7.34 -5.62 6.10
C TYR A 27 -7.71 -4.24 6.63
N GLU A 28 -8.70 -4.18 7.50
CA GLU A 28 -9.12 -2.96 8.20
C GLU A 28 -8.23 -2.70 9.42
N ILE A 29 -7.61 -1.51 9.49
CA ILE A 29 -6.74 -1.16 10.62
C ILE A 29 -7.60 -0.56 11.76
N GLY A 30 -8.16 -1.43 12.60
CA GLY A 30 -9.09 -1.02 13.66
C GLY A 30 -10.29 -0.23 13.11
N ASP A 31 -10.76 0.80 13.82
CA ASP A 31 -11.82 1.69 13.29
C ASP A 31 -11.26 2.95 12.59
N SER A 32 -10.03 2.89 12.05
CA SER A 32 -9.37 4.07 11.47
C SER A 32 -10.03 4.55 10.18
N GLY A 33 -10.69 3.66 9.45
CA GLY A 33 -11.13 3.90 8.08
C GLY A 33 -10.06 3.62 7.03
N ILE A 34 -8.85 3.22 7.46
CA ILE A 34 -7.78 2.75 6.59
C ILE A 34 -7.97 1.27 6.29
N CYS A 35 -7.97 0.96 5.00
CA CYS A 35 -8.17 -0.36 4.46
C CYS A 35 -6.99 -0.73 3.56
N LEU A 36 -6.22 -1.77 3.93
CA LEU A 36 -5.19 -2.36 3.06
C LEU A 36 -5.80 -3.45 2.19
N TYR A 37 -5.47 -3.43 0.90
CA TYR A 37 -6.07 -4.33 -0.07
C TYR A 37 -5.64 -5.77 0.10
N ALA A 38 -6.59 -6.68 -0.07
CA ALA A 38 -6.30 -8.08 -0.27
C ALA A 38 -5.45 -8.26 -1.54
N LYS A 39 -4.64 -9.32 -1.55
CA LYS A 39 -3.69 -9.59 -2.63
C LYS A 39 -4.36 -9.67 -4.02
N GLU A 40 -5.59 -10.17 -4.07
CA GLU A 40 -6.36 -10.32 -5.31
C GLU A 40 -6.79 -8.97 -5.92
N ASP A 41 -6.99 -7.95 -5.07
CA ASP A 41 -7.46 -6.63 -5.49
C ASP A 41 -6.33 -5.69 -5.89
N LEU A 42 -5.10 -5.93 -5.40
CA LEU A 42 -3.95 -5.05 -5.62
C LEU A 42 -3.76 -4.65 -7.10
N LEU A 43 -3.84 -5.64 -8.01
CA LEU A 43 -3.64 -5.37 -9.43
C LEU A 43 -4.80 -4.60 -10.05
N GLU A 44 -6.04 -4.88 -9.65
CA GLU A 44 -7.22 -4.19 -10.15
C GLU A 44 -7.21 -2.72 -9.71
N ARG A 45 -6.94 -2.47 -8.42
CA ARG A 45 -6.89 -1.13 -7.85
C ARG A 45 -5.81 -0.26 -8.49
N ASN A 46 -4.60 -0.79 -8.66
CA ASN A 46 -3.52 -0.06 -9.32
C ASN A 46 -3.83 0.27 -10.80
N LYS A 47 -4.61 -0.57 -11.48
CA LYS A 47 -5.08 -0.28 -12.84
C LYS A 47 -6.16 0.79 -12.86
N THR A 48 -7.12 0.70 -11.95
CA THR A 48 -8.24 1.64 -11.84
C THR A 48 -7.77 3.07 -11.59
N TYR A 49 -6.75 3.24 -10.74
CA TYR A 49 -6.15 4.55 -10.47
C TYR A 49 -4.95 4.90 -11.36
N GLN A 50 -4.64 4.08 -12.37
CA GLN A 50 -3.57 4.33 -13.34
C GLN A 50 -2.18 4.57 -12.70
N ILE A 51 -1.90 3.94 -11.55
CA ILE A 51 -0.68 4.17 -10.76
C ILE A 51 0.59 3.95 -11.60
N GLU A 52 0.60 2.96 -12.49
CA GLU A 52 1.73 2.71 -13.39
C GLU A 52 2.06 3.90 -14.31
N VAL A 53 1.05 4.72 -14.65
CA VAL A 53 1.20 5.87 -15.55
C VAL A 53 1.67 7.09 -14.76
N ASP A 54 0.98 7.37 -13.65
CA ASP A 54 1.19 8.60 -12.90
C ASP A 54 2.37 8.50 -11.91
N GLU A 55 2.60 7.32 -11.34
CA GLU A 55 3.59 7.03 -10.29
C GLU A 55 4.29 5.67 -10.52
N PRO A 56 5.08 5.50 -11.60
CA PRO A 56 5.59 4.20 -12.06
C PRO A 56 6.50 3.48 -11.06
N ASP A 57 7.14 4.22 -10.15
CA ASP A 57 8.01 3.64 -9.12
C ASP A 57 7.22 3.11 -7.91
N PHE A 58 5.94 3.44 -7.80
CA PHE A 58 5.10 3.14 -6.65
C PHE A 58 4.00 2.14 -7.00
N PHE A 59 3.46 1.52 -5.95
CA PHE A 59 2.36 0.58 -6.06
C PHE A 59 1.42 0.78 -4.88
N MET A 60 0.15 1.02 -5.18
CA MET A 60 -0.89 1.30 -4.20
C MET A 60 -1.27 0.02 -3.45
N ILE A 61 -1.36 0.11 -2.13
CA ILE A 61 -1.62 -1.02 -1.23
C ILE A 61 -2.85 -0.84 -0.35
N GLY A 62 -3.45 0.35 -0.31
CA GLY A 62 -4.62 0.65 0.50
C GLY A 62 -5.01 2.12 0.43
N GLN A 63 -6.09 2.48 1.13
CA GLN A 63 -6.59 3.85 1.17
C GLN A 63 -7.41 4.18 2.43
N GLU A 64 -7.54 5.47 2.71
CA GLU A 64 -8.52 6.11 3.59
C GLU A 64 -9.22 7.23 2.81
N GLY A 65 -10.42 6.97 2.27
CA GLY A 65 -11.07 7.91 1.37
C GLY A 65 -10.20 8.17 0.12
N ASP A 66 -9.84 9.44 -0.11
CA ASP A 66 -8.99 9.87 -1.24
C ASP A 66 -7.49 9.81 -0.92
N LEU A 67 -7.10 9.55 0.34
CA LEU A 67 -5.71 9.35 0.73
C LEU A 67 -5.31 7.90 0.45
N ALA A 68 -4.27 7.71 -0.35
CA ALA A 68 -3.78 6.39 -0.75
C ALA A 68 -2.44 6.08 -0.10
N TYR A 69 -2.22 4.80 0.17
CA TYR A 69 -0.97 4.29 0.72
C TYR A 69 -0.24 3.43 -0.31
N PHE A 70 1.08 3.54 -0.33
CA PHE A 70 1.94 2.99 -1.35
C PHE A 70 3.18 2.32 -0.76
N ILE A 71 3.69 1.34 -1.51
CA ILE A 71 5.07 0.86 -1.43
C ILE A 71 5.85 1.34 -2.64
N LYS A 72 7.18 1.35 -2.53
CA LYS A 72 8.06 1.57 -3.68
C LYS A 72 8.54 0.22 -4.24
N LYS A 73 8.44 0.04 -5.57
CA LYS A 73 8.80 -1.21 -6.25
C LYS A 73 10.31 -1.46 -6.16
N ASN A 74 10.71 -2.70 -5.86
CA ASN A 74 12.11 -3.13 -5.82
C ASN A 74 13.02 -2.25 -4.93
N ALA A 75 12.48 -1.70 -3.84
CA ALA A 75 13.14 -0.71 -3.01
C ALA A 75 13.08 -1.08 -1.52
N ASP A 76 12.83 -0.10 -0.65
CA ASP A 76 12.73 -0.28 0.80
C ASP A 76 11.34 -0.75 1.25
N ASP A 77 11.22 -1.11 2.52
CA ASP A 77 9.96 -1.53 3.16
C ASP A 77 9.06 -0.37 3.57
N CYS A 78 9.40 0.87 3.20
CA CYS A 78 8.69 2.03 3.70
C CYS A 78 7.28 2.12 3.11
N ILE A 79 6.38 2.68 3.92
CA ILE A 79 5.03 3.06 3.48
C ILE A 79 5.03 4.54 3.16
N TYR A 80 4.44 4.87 2.03
CA TYR A 80 4.27 6.21 1.52
C TYR A 80 2.79 6.54 1.42
N GLU A 81 2.44 7.82 1.43
CA GLU A 81 1.08 8.29 1.19
C GLU A 81 1.07 9.41 0.15
N ASN A 82 -0.06 9.51 -0.56
CA ASN A 82 -0.39 10.65 -1.40
C ASN A 82 -1.90 10.72 -1.64
N ASP A 83 -2.39 11.90 -1.98
CA ASP A 83 -3.78 12.11 -2.40
C ASP A 83 -3.97 11.57 -3.83
N LEU A 84 -5.02 10.78 -4.05
CA LEU A 84 -5.33 10.20 -5.36
C LEU A 84 -5.57 11.25 -6.45
N GLY A 85 -6.08 12.44 -6.08
CA GLY A 85 -6.25 13.58 -6.98
C GLY A 85 -4.95 14.34 -7.29
N ALA A 86 -3.84 13.99 -6.63
CA ALA A 86 -2.55 14.66 -6.75
C ALA A 86 -1.43 13.78 -7.34
N LEU A 87 -1.74 12.55 -7.76
CA LEU A 87 -0.78 11.65 -8.42
C LEU A 87 -0.14 12.31 -9.65
N GLY A 88 1.17 12.10 -9.82
CA GLY A 88 1.97 12.74 -10.86
C GLY A 88 2.24 14.23 -10.66
N SER A 89 1.72 14.84 -9.58
CA SER A 89 1.85 16.27 -9.29
C SER A 89 2.54 16.56 -7.96
N LEU A 90 2.21 15.80 -6.91
CA LEU A 90 2.82 15.94 -5.58
C LEU A 90 3.76 14.77 -5.27
N GLU A 91 4.83 15.06 -4.55
CA GLU A 91 5.78 14.04 -4.10
C GLU A 91 5.16 13.13 -3.04
N MET A 92 5.38 11.82 -3.19
CA MET A 92 5.03 10.79 -2.20
C MET A 92 5.67 11.07 -0.84
N GLN A 93 4.87 11.04 0.23
CA GLN A 93 5.34 11.30 1.58
C GLN A 93 5.55 9.99 2.35
N LYS A 94 6.75 9.76 2.90
CA LYS A 94 7.01 8.58 3.74
C LYS A 94 6.31 8.73 5.09
N VAL A 95 5.50 7.74 5.48
CA VAL A 95 4.73 7.73 6.74
C VAL A 95 5.17 6.68 7.75
N ALA A 96 5.78 5.59 7.28
CA ALA A 96 6.28 4.51 8.13
C ALA A 96 7.50 3.83 7.52
N ALA A 97 8.28 3.14 8.35
CA ALA A 97 9.45 2.39 7.90
C ALA A 97 9.11 0.98 7.41
N THR A 98 8.02 0.39 7.90
CA THR A 98 7.47 -0.91 7.49
C THR A 98 5.94 -0.88 7.54
N VAL A 99 5.28 -1.88 6.95
CA VAL A 99 3.82 -2.07 7.07
C VAL A 99 3.39 -2.32 8.52
N TYR A 100 4.22 -2.99 9.33
CA TYR A 100 3.93 -3.23 10.74
C TYR A 100 4.03 -1.94 11.55
N ASP A 101 5.08 -1.14 11.34
CA ASP A 101 5.19 0.19 11.97
C ASP A 101 4.01 1.09 11.60
N PHE A 102 3.52 0.97 10.36
CA PHE A 102 2.34 1.72 9.90
C PHE A 102 1.08 1.30 10.67
N ILE A 103 0.80 -0.01 10.73
CA ILE A 103 -0.36 -0.56 11.45
C ILE A 103 -0.29 -0.18 12.92
N ASP A 104 0.85 -0.38 13.58
CA ASP A 104 1.03 -0.06 15.00
C ASP A 104 0.81 1.43 15.26
N LYS A 105 1.41 2.31 14.43
CA LYS A 105 1.23 3.76 14.55
C LYS A 105 -0.24 4.18 14.44
N VAL A 106 -0.96 3.64 13.45
CA VAL A 106 -2.39 3.94 13.25
C VAL A 106 -3.23 3.47 14.45
N LEU A 107 -2.89 2.32 15.04
CA LEU A 107 -3.58 1.81 16.23
C LEU A 107 -3.24 2.62 17.48
N GLU A 108 -1.99 3.07 17.64
CA GLU A 108 -1.52 3.87 18.78
C GLU A 108 -2.08 5.30 18.78
N GLU A 109 -2.20 5.96 17.62
CA GLU A 109 -2.73 7.33 17.51
C GLU A 109 -4.21 7.45 17.93
N ARG A 110 -4.87 6.32 18.22
CA ARG A 110 -6.29 6.26 18.60
C ARG A 110 -6.51 5.78 20.05
N LEU A 111 -5.45 5.50 20.80
CA LEU A 111 -5.47 5.23 22.25
C LEU A 111 -5.38 6.53 23.06
#